data_AF-A0A6I9M0A1-F1
#
_entry.id   AF-A0A6I9M0A1-F1
#
_cell.length_a   1.000
_cell.length_b   1.000
_cell.length_c   1.000
_cell.angle_alpha   90.00
_cell.angle_beta   90.00
_cell.angle_gamma   90.00
#
_symmetry.space_group_name_H-M   'P 1'
#
loop_
_entity.id
_entity.type
_entity.pdbx_description
1 polymer ?
#
loop_
_entity_poly.entity_id
_entity_poly.type
_entity_poly.pdbx_seq_one_letter_code
_entity_poly.pdbx_strand_id
1 'polypeptide(L)'
;MDSLGTATAQFGFDLFKELDKRNDGNVFFSPVGISTAIGMILLGTRGATASELQKVLYSEKGTGSSRIKSAEKEIEKTEEIYNQFQKLLTEISKFPNDYELKISNRLFGEKTYLFLQKYIDYVEKYYHASLEPVDFVNAADESRKKINSWVESQTNEKVKNLFPEGSFNSSTKLVLINTVYFKGLWDKEFEKEHTKEEEFWLNKNTSKPVQMMSQCSSCSFTLLEDLQAKIVGIPYKNNDLSMFVLLPDDIDGLEKIIDKLSPEKLVEWTSPGHLEQRKVDLRLPRMQVEKSYELEAMLEAMGMRTAFRECGDYSGMSARSGLHVQKFLHRSFMVVTEEGVEAAAGTGMGFTVSSAAGCELVHCNHPFLFFIRHRESDSILFFGRFSSP
;
A
#
# COMPACT_ATOMS: atom_id res chain seq x y z
N MET A 1 4.86 1.23 -22.39
CA MET A 1 4.51 1.67 -21.03
C MET A 1 4.97 0.58 -20.11
N ASP A 2 5.62 0.92 -19.00
CA ASP A 2 5.92 -0.05 -17.96
C ASP A 2 4.61 -0.66 -17.45
N SER A 3 4.66 -1.87 -16.89
CA SER A 3 3.47 -2.49 -16.31
C SER A 3 2.91 -1.62 -15.19
N LEU A 4 1.58 -1.66 -14.97
CA LEU A 4 0.95 -0.98 -13.83
C LEU A 4 1.63 -1.35 -12.50
N GLY A 5 2.10 -2.60 -12.35
CA GLY A 5 2.88 -3.02 -11.18
C GLY A 5 4.16 -2.20 -10.98
N THR A 6 4.92 -1.95 -12.05
CA THR A 6 6.14 -1.13 -12.01
C THR A 6 5.82 0.34 -11.69
N ALA A 7 4.79 0.90 -12.33
CA ALA A 7 4.37 2.27 -12.10
C ALA A 7 3.88 2.51 -10.66
N THR A 8 3.04 1.60 -10.15
CA THR A 8 2.54 1.66 -8.76
C THR A 8 3.65 1.43 -7.74
N ALA A 9 4.63 0.58 -8.04
CA ALA A 9 5.83 0.43 -7.21
C ALA A 9 6.60 1.75 -7.16
N GLN A 10 6.97 2.33 -8.32
CA GLN A 10 7.68 3.61 -8.40
C GLN A 10 6.95 4.72 -7.63
N PHE A 11 5.64 4.88 -7.86
CA PHE A 11 4.81 5.81 -7.10
C PHE A 11 4.89 5.54 -5.59
N GLY A 12 4.78 4.28 -5.19
CA GLY A 12 4.88 3.88 -3.78
C GLY A 12 6.21 4.27 -3.16
N PHE A 13 7.33 4.11 -3.86
CA PHE A 13 8.64 4.52 -3.38
C PHE A 13 8.79 6.04 -3.27
N ASP A 14 8.32 6.79 -4.27
CA ASP A 14 8.36 8.24 -4.22
C ASP A 14 7.50 8.78 -3.05
N LEU A 15 6.34 8.16 -2.81
CA LEU A 15 5.50 8.47 -1.66
C LEU A 15 6.17 8.08 -0.33
N PHE A 16 6.83 6.92 -0.26
CA PHE A 16 7.57 6.50 0.93
C PHE A 16 8.64 7.53 1.30
N LYS A 17 9.40 8.06 0.32
CA LYS A 17 10.42 9.09 0.56
C LYS A 17 9.81 10.40 1.09
N GLU A 18 8.60 10.77 0.65
CA GLU A 18 7.89 11.94 1.20
C GLU A 18 7.34 11.69 2.61
N LEU A 19 6.87 10.47 2.88
CA LEU A 19 6.39 10.06 4.21
C LEU A 19 7.53 9.98 5.23
N ASP A 20 8.67 9.45 4.82
CA ASP A 20 9.83 9.21 5.66
C ASP A 20 10.44 10.52 6.16
N LYS A 21 10.52 11.56 5.31
CA LYS A 21 10.93 12.93 5.70
C LYS A 21 10.08 13.56 6.81
N ARG A 22 8.87 13.04 7.05
CA ARG A 22 7.85 13.65 7.93
C ARG A 22 7.53 12.80 9.15
N ASN A 23 8.08 11.59 9.28
CA ASN A 23 7.67 10.64 10.29
C ASN A 23 8.85 9.78 10.76
N ASP A 24 9.13 9.83 12.07
CA ASP A 24 10.23 9.06 12.69
C ASP A 24 9.78 7.69 13.22
N GLY A 25 8.54 7.27 12.94
CA GLY A 25 7.97 6.01 13.44
C GLY A 25 7.58 5.02 12.35
N ASN A 26 6.65 4.12 12.68
CA ASN A 26 6.12 3.16 11.71
C ASN A 26 5.51 3.91 10.50
N VAL A 27 5.77 3.38 9.31
CA VAL A 27 5.16 3.80 8.04
C VAL A 27 4.46 2.58 7.46
N PHE A 28 3.24 2.74 6.96
CA PHE A 28 2.53 1.63 6.33
C PHE A 28 1.44 2.15 5.42
N PHE A 29 1.46 1.81 4.14
CA PHE A 29 0.47 2.28 3.19
C PHE A 29 0.32 1.29 2.03
N SER A 30 -0.72 1.49 1.20
CA SER A 30 -0.96 0.70 0.00
C SER A 30 -0.70 1.53 -1.26
N PRO A 31 0.43 1.31 -1.97
CA PRO A 31 0.71 1.97 -3.24
C PRO A 31 -0.42 1.75 -4.27
N VAL A 32 -0.89 0.51 -4.40
CA VAL A 32 -1.99 0.15 -5.31
C VAL A 32 -3.29 0.85 -4.89
N GLY A 33 -3.64 0.85 -3.60
CA GLY A 33 -4.86 1.51 -3.11
C GLY A 33 -4.88 3.01 -3.43
N ILE A 34 -3.78 3.71 -3.14
CA ILE A 34 -3.66 5.14 -3.43
C ILE A 34 -3.64 5.40 -4.94
N SER A 35 -2.91 4.60 -5.72
CA SER A 35 -2.85 4.74 -7.18
C SER A 35 -4.22 4.54 -7.82
N THR A 36 -5.01 3.60 -7.30
CA THR A 36 -6.40 3.35 -7.71
C THR A 36 -7.26 4.58 -7.47
N ALA A 37 -7.12 5.20 -6.30
CA ALA A 37 -7.83 6.41 -5.92
C ALA A 37 -7.44 7.62 -6.80
N ILE A 38 -6.15 7.79 -7.10
CA ILE A 38 -5.68 8.80 -8.07
C ILE A 38 -6.22 8.50 -9.47
N GLY A 39 -6.28 7.23 -9.88
CA GLY A 39 -6.86 6.80 -11.15
C GLY A 39 -8.32 7.23 -11.32
N MET A 40 -9.13 7.13 -10.26
CA MET A 40 -10.50 7.65 -10.28
C MET A 40 -10.55 9.17 -10.51
N ILE A 41 -9.61 9.93 -9.93
CA ILE A 41 -9.52 11.38 -10.19
C ILE A 41 -9.15 11.62 -11.66
N LEU A 42 -8.16 10.88 -12.18
CA LEU A 42 -7.70 11.00 -13.56
C LEU A 42 -8.83 10.77 -14.56
N LEU A 43 -9.71 9.80 -14.31
CA LEU A 43 -10.90 9.51 -15.12
C LEU A 43 -11.77 10.75 -15.39
N GLY A 44 -11.89 11.60 -14.38
CA GLY A 44 -12.74 12.77 -14.37
C GLY A 44 -12.07 14.08 -14.73
N THR A 45 -10.76 14.10 -14.96
CA THR A 45 -10.00 15.34 -15.16
C THR A 45 -9.51 15.50 -16.59
N ARG A 46 -9.22 16.73 -17.01
CA ARG A 46 -8.70 17.06 -18.36
C ARG A 46 -7.52 18.04 -18.28
N GLY A 47 -6.92 18.32 -19.43
CA GLY A 47 -5.86 19.33 -19.57
C GLY A 47 -4.68 19.12 -18.61
N ALA A 48 -4.20 20.22 -18.04
CA ALA A 48 -3.04 20.21 -17.14
C ALA A 48 -3.27 19.32 -15.90
N THR A 49 -4.49 19.27 -15.37
CA THR A 49 -4.82 18.46 -14.19
C THR A 49 -4.64 16.97 -14.48
N ALA A 50 -5.18 16.48 -15.59
CA ALA A 50 -4.96 15.10 -16.03
C ALA A 50 -3.47 14.79 -16.27
N SER A 51 -2.72 15.72 -16.88
CA SER A 51 -1.28 15.54 -17.11
C SER A 51 -0.47 15.46 -15.82
N GLU A 52 -0.79 16.25 -14.80
CA GLU A 52 -0.14 16.18 -13.48
C GLU A 52 -0.41 14.83 -12.80
N LEU A 53 -1.67 14.38 -12.81
CA LEU A 53 -2.09 13.09 -12.26
C LEU A 53 -1.36 11.91 -12.95
N GLN A 54 -1.29 11.94 -14.28
CA GLN A 54 -0.59 10.91 -15.06
C GLN A 54 0.90 10.85 -14.74
N LYS A 55 1.58 12.00 -14.63
CA LYS A 55 3.01 12.05 -14.32
C LYS A 55 3.36 11.51 -12.94
N VAL A 56 2.47 11.74 -11.95
CA VAL A 56 2.66 11.21 -10.59
C VAL A 56 2.46 9.70 -10.55
N LEU A 57 1.50 9.16 -11.31
CA LEU A 57 1.26 7.71 -11.38
C LEU A 57 2.29 6.97 -12.25
N TYR A 58 2.67 7.55 -13.38
CA TYR A 58 3.55 6.96 -14.39
C TYR A 58 4.72 7.92 -14.60
N SER A 59 5.73 7.80 -13.75
CA SER A 59 6.94 8.62 -13.84
C SER A 59 7.61 8.41 -15.21
N GLU A 60 7.50 9.37 -16.12
CA GLU A 60 8.13 9.31 -17.45
C GLU A 60 9.65 9.55 -17.37
N LYS A 61 10.39 8.76 -16.59
CA LYS A 61 11.86 8.73 -16.67
C LYS A 61 12.30 7.86 -17.85
N GLY A 62 12.01 8.28 -19.09
CA GLY A 62 12.51 7.51 -20.24
C GLY A 62 12.10 7.92 -21.64
N THR A 63 11.12 8.81 -21.84
CA THR A 63 10.75 9.25 -23.18
C THR A 63 11.04 10.72 -23.39
N GLY A 64 12.31 11.02 -23.67
CA GLY A 64 12.63 12.17 -24.51
C GLY A 64 12.02 11.96 -25.90
N SER A 65 10.74 12.29 -26.08
CA SER A 65 10.12 12.34 -27.40
C SER A 65 8.88 13.22 -27.40
N SER A 66 9.12 14.44 -27.89
CA SER A 66 8.20 15.22 -28.71
C SER A 66 6.93 15.73 -28.03
N ARG A 67 6.96 17.05 -27.81
CA ARG A 67 5.81 17.93 -27.94
C ARG A 67 4.91 17.48 -29.11
N ILE A 68 3.60 17.57 -28.89
CA ILE A 68 2.49 17.41 -29.85
C ILE A 68 2.19 15.96 -30.27
N LYS A 69 1.23 15.31 -29.60
CA LYS A 69 0.42 14.23 -30.20
C LYS A 69 -1.05 14.47 -29.86
N SER A 70 -1.90 14.31 -30.86
CA SER A 70 -3.34 14.63 -30.91
C SER A 70 -4.17 14.02 -29.76
N ALA A 71 -5.26 14.71 -29.40
CA ALA A 71 -6.20 14.32 -28.35
C ALA A 71 -6.75 12.88 -28.48
N GLU A 72 -6.81 12.33 -29.69
CA GLU A 72 -7.25 10.94 -29.95
C GLU A 72 -6.25 9.89 -29.41
N LYS A 73 -4.93 10.16 -29.49
CA LYS A 73 -3.90 9.27 -28.91
C LYS A 73 -3.82 9.36 -27.39
N GLU A 74 -4.28 10.45 -26.79
CA GLU A 74 -4.39 10.58 -25.34
C GLU A 74 -5.57 9.76 -24.80
N ILE A 75 -6.68 9.68 -25.53
CA ILE A 75 -7.86 8.89 -25.13
C ILE A 75 -7.56 7.39 -25.15
N GLU A 76 -6.90 6.86 -26.19
CA GLU A 76 -6.52 5.43 -26.27
C GLU A 76 -5.57 5.03 -25.12
N LYS A 77 -4.53 5.85 -24.84
CA LYS A 77 -3.63 5.63 -23.70
C LYS A 77 -4.34 5.65 -22.35
N THR A 78 -5.39 6.46 -22.25
CA THR A 78 -6.13 6.67 -21.02
C THR A 78 -7.09 5.49 -20.74
N GLU A 79 -7.71 4.93 -21.78
CA GLU A 79 -8.49 3.68 -21.65
C GLU A 79 -7.61 2.47 -21.31
N GLU A 80 -6.40 2.38 -21.88
CA GLU A 80 -5.42 1.35 -21.51
C GLU A 80 -5.10 1.39 -20.01
N ILE A 81 -4.91 2.57 -19.43
CA ILE A 81 -4.66 2.74 -17.98
C ILE A 81 -5.82 2.20 -17.15
N TYR A 82 -7.07 2.52 -17.50
CA TYR A 82 -8.24 2.07 -16.74
C TYR A 82 -8.45 0.56 -16.82
N ASN A 83 -8.22 -0.03 -17.99
CA ASN A 83 -8.28 -1.48 -18.17
C ASN A 83 -7.19 -2.20 -17.36
N GLN A 84 -6.00 -1.61 -17.21
CA GLN A 84 -4.95 -2.18 -16.37
C GLN A 84 -5.34 -2.17 -14.89
N PHE A 85 -5.94 -1.07 -14.39
CA PHE A 85 -6.45 -1.02 -13.02
C PHE A 85 -7.58 -2.05 -12.80
N GLN A 86 -8.53 -2.13 -13.73
CA GLN A 86 -9.62 -3.09 -13.64
C GLN A 86 -9.10 -4.53 -13.59
N LYS A 87 -8.13 -4.87 -14.46
CA LYS A 87 -7.48 -6.17 -14.45
C LYS A 87 -6.81 -6.42 -13.09
N LEU A 88 -5.97 -5.50 -12.61
CA LEU A 88 -5.27 -5.63 -11.34
C LEU A 88 -6.25 -5.84 -10.17
N LEU A 89 -7.29 -5.01 -10.05
CA LEU A 89 -8.29 -5.11 -8.99
C LEU A 89 -9.08 -6.41 -9.07
N THR A 90 -9.36 -6.89 -10.28
CA THR A 90 -10.04 -8.19 -10.48
C THR A 90 -9.13 -9.34 -10.04
N GLU A 91 -7.85 -9.32 -10.43
CA GLU A 91 -6.86 -10.34 -10.08
C GLU A 91 -6.69 -10.47 -8.56
N ILE A 92 -6.45 -9.35 -7.86
CA ILE A 92 -6.19 -9.38 -6.41
C ILE A 92 -7.42 -9.80 -5.59
N SER A 93 -8.63 -9.72 -6.17
CA SER A 93 -9.89 -10.11 -5.54
C SER A 93 -10.32 -11.56 -5.83
N LYS A 94 -9.53 -12.36 -6.57
CA LYS A 94 -9.91 -13.72 -7.00
C LYS A 94 -9.97 -14.76 -5.88
N PHE A 95 -9.20 -14.61 -4.80
CA PHE A 95 -9.01 -15.66 -3.77
C PHE A 95 -9.50 -15.26 -2.37
N PRO A 96 -10.82 -15.06 -2.17
CA PRO A 96 -11.37 -14.56 -0.90
C PRO A 96 -11.28 -15.55 0.27
N ASN A 97 -11.01 -16.84 0.02
CA ASN A 97 -10.99 -17.88 1.05
C ASN A 97 -9.60 -18.10 1.70
N ASP A 98 -8.55 -17.50 1.14
CA ASP A 98 -7.15 -17.78 1.51
C ASP A 98 -6.45 -16.57 2.16
N TYR A 99 -6.93 -15.37 1.84
CA TYR A 99 -6.61 -14.13 2.53
C TYR A 99 -7.80 -13.17 2.43
N GLU A 100 -7.97 -12.33 3.44
CA GLU A 100 -8.91 -11.22 3.44
C GLU A 100 -8.16 -9.95 3.01
N LEU A 101 -8.19 -9.65 1.70
CA LEU A 101 -7.73 -8.36 1.16
C LEU A 101 -8.96 -7.54 0.76
N LYS A 102 -9.13 -6.40 1.41
CA LYS A 102 -10.23 -5.48 1.13
C LYS A 102 -9.67 -4.11 0.77
N ILE A 103 -9.75 -3.76 -0.51
CA ILE A 103 -9.49 -2.41 -1.01
C ILE A 103 -10.84 -1.74 -1.22
N SER A 104 -11.11 -0.67 -0.49
CA SER A 104 -12.35 0.08 -0.62
C SER A 104 -12.06 1.54 -0.96
N ASN A 105 -12.70 1.98 -2.03
CA ASN A 105 -12.55 3.31 -2.59
C ASN A 105 -13.92 3.97 -2.66
N ARG A 106 -14.05 5.19 -2.16
CA ARG A 106 -15.26 5.97 -2.31
C ARG A 106 -14.97 7.45 -2.50
N LEU A 107 -15.73 8.05 -3.42
CA LEU A 107 -15.81 9.48 -3.63
C LEU A 107 -17.07 9.99 -2.95
N PHE A 108 -16.96 11.04 -2.15
CA PHE A 108 -18.09 11.77 -1.60
C PHE A 108 -18.12 13.15 -2.25
N GLY A 109 -19.12 13.38 -3.09
CA GLY A 109 -19.28 14.60 -3.86
C GLY A 109 -20.41 15.46 -3.31
N GLU A 110 -20.23 16.77 -3.29
CA GLU A 110 -21.30 17.71 -2.96
C GLU A 110 -22.45 17.56 -3.96
N LYS A 111 -23.66 17.27 -3.46
CA LYS A 111 -24.84 16.94 -4.26
C LYS A 111 -25.27 18.04 -5.24
N THR A 112 -24.89 19.30 -5.00
CA THR A 112 -25.15 20.40 -5.93
C THR A 112 -24.25 20.39 -7.17
N TYR A 113 -23.25 19.50 -7.23
CA TYR A 113 -22.52 19.17 -8.45
C TYR A 113 -23.22 17.99 -9.13
N LEU A 114 -23.86 18.24 -10.27
CA LEU A 114 -24.46 17.19 -11.08
C LEU A 114 -23.33 16.40 -11.75
N PHE A 115 -23.07 15.18 -11.27
CA PHE A 115 -22.03 14.31 -11.80
C PHE A 115 -22.48 13.63 -13.10
N LEU A 116 -21.57 13.52 -14.06
CA LEU A 116 -21.84 12.89 -15.34
C LEU A 116 -22.02 11.38 -15.13
N GLN A 117 -23.13 10.81 -15.63
CA GLN A 117 -23.41 9.38 -15.50
C GLN A 117 -22.27 8.52 -16.05
N LYS A 118 -21.72 8.91 -17.21
CA LYS A 118 -20.56 8.24 -17.82
C LYS A 118 -19.36 8.13 -16.87
N TYR A 119 -19.12 9.15 -16.05
CA TYR A 119 -18.03 9.12 -15.07
C TYR A 119 -18.34 8.12 -13.94
N ILE A 120 -19.57 8.15 -13.41
CA ILE A 120 -20.03 7.22 -12.37
C ILE A 120 -19.90 5.77 -12.87
N ASP A 121 -20.40 5.48 -14.08
CA ASP A 121 -20.35 4.14 -14.69
C ASP A 121 -18.91 3.65 -14.86
N TYR A 122 -17.98 4.55 -15.20
CA TYR A 122 -16.57 4.20 -15.37
C TYR A 122 -15.86 4.00 -14.03
N VAL A 123 -16.19 4.76 -12.99
CA VAL A 123 -15.68 4.54 -11.63
C VAL A 123 -16.11 3.17 -11.12
N GLU A 124 -17.38 2.81 -11.33
CA GLU A 124 -17.90 1.49 -10.94
C GLU A 124 -17.23 0.37 -11.75
N LYS A 125 -17.19 0.51 -13.07
CA LYS A 125 -16.65 -0.51 -13.99
C LYS A 125 -15.16 -0.78 -13.77
N TYR A 126 -14.32 0.26 -13.71
CA TYR A 126 -12.86 0.10 -13.75
C TYR A 126 -12.22 0.07 -12.37
N TYR A 127 -12.86 0.66 -11.36
CA TYR A 127 -12.27 0.85 -10.03
C TYR A 127 -13.04 0.15 -8.90
N HIS A 128 -14.16 -0.52 -9.21
CA HIS A 128 -15.04 -1.18 -8.25
C HIS A 128 -15.41 -0.23 -7.08
N ALA A 129 -15.59 1.05 -7.41
CA ALA A 129 -15.79 2.12 -6.47
C ALA A 129 -17.13 2.81 -6.73
N SER A 130 -17.53 3.68 -5.81
CA SER A 130 -18.78 4.44 -5.93
C SER A 130 -18.54 5.92 -5.68
N LEU A 131 -19.32 6.75 -6.36
CA LEU A 131 -19.49 8.16 -6.01
C LEU A 131 -20.82 8.33 -5.28
N GLU A 132 -20.74 8.91 -4.09
CA GLU A 132 -21.90 9.15 -3.23
C GLU A 132 -22.14 10.66 -3.07
N PRO A 133 -23.29 11.17 -3.55
CA PRO A 133 -23.69 12.55 -3.31
C PRO A 133 -24.01 12.79 -1.81
N VAL A 134 -23.46 13.86 -1.24
CA VAL A 134 -23.69 14.31 0.15
C VAL A 134 -23.94 15.81 0.21
N ASP A 135 -24.46 16.31 1.33
CA ASP A 135 -24.82 17.73 1.50
C ASP A 135 -23.81 18.43 2.41
N PHE A 136 -22.63 18.74 1.89
CA PHE A 136 -21.65 19.53 2.61
C PHE A 136 -22.12 20.97 2.81
N VAL A 137 -22.83 21.55 1.84
CA VAL A 137 -23.27 22.95 1.89
C VAL A 137 -24.20 23.23 3.07
N ASN A 138 -25.21 22.39 3.29
CA ASN A 138 -26.23 22.62 4.32
C ASN A 138 -26.10 21.70 5.53
N ALA A 139 -25.41 20.56 5.41
CA ALA A 139 -25.35 19.52 6.43
C ALA A 139 -23.95 18.86 6.53
N ALA A 140 -22.90 19.69 6.62
CA ALA A 140 -21.51 19.22 6.69
C ALA A 140 -21.25 18.21 7.82
N ASP A 141 -21.81 18.42 9.02
CA ASP A 141 -21.60 17.51 10.15
C ASP A 141 -22.31 16.15 9.96
N GLU A 142 -23.52 16.16 9.38
CA GLU A 142 -24.21 14.90 9.04
C GLU A 142 -23.48 14.15 7.92
N SER A 143 -22.96 14.88 6.92
CA SER A 143 -22.10 14.31 5.89
C SER A 143 -20.82 13.71 6.50
N ARG A 144 -20.21 14.37 7.48
CA ARG A 144 -19.06 13.85 8.24
C ARG A 144 -19.39 12.55 8.97
N LYS A 145 -20.50 12.50 9.71
CA LYS A 145 -20.95 11.29 10.43
C LYS A 145 -21.16 10.13 9.45
N LYS A 146 -21.85 10.39 8.34
CA LYS A 146 -22.10 9.40 7.29
C LYS A 146 -20.80 8.84 6.70
N ILE A 147 -19.84 9.72 6.41
CA ILE A 147 -18.51 9.33 5.90
C ILE A 147 -17.76 8.48 6.94
N ASN A 148 -17.76 8.89 8.21
CA ASN A 148 -17.13 8.12 9.28
C ASN A 148 -17.76 6.73 9.46
N SER A 149 -19.10 6.63 9.44
CA SER A 149 -19.80 5.34 9.52
C SER A 149 -19.49 4.44 8.33
N TRP A 150 -19.34 5.01 7.12
CA TRP A 150 -18.90 4.22 5.97
C TRP A 150 -17.51 3.64 6.20
N VAL A 151 -16.53 4.44 6.65
CA VAL A 151 -15.18 3.93 6.92
C VAL A 151 -15.16 2.88 8.04
N GLU A 152 -15.94 3.08 9.10
CA GLU A 152 -16.08 2.11 10.18
C GLU A 152 -16.59 0.75 9.65
N SER A 153 -17.59 0.77 8.76
CA SER A 153 -18.10 -0.45 8.10
C SER A 153 -17.10 -1.11 7.16
N GLN A 154 -16.16 -0.34 6.59
CA GLN A 154 -15.13 -0.91 5.71
C GLN A 154 -13.99 -1.58 6.49
N THR A 155 -13.84 -1.25 7.77
CA THR A 155 -12.67 -1.61 8.59
C THR A 155 -13.00 -2.55 9.74
N ASN A 156 -14.11 -3.30 9.64
CA ASN A 156 -14.59 -4.20 10.70
C ASN A 156 -14.68 -3.49 12.06
N GLU A 157 -15.16 -2.24 12.06
CA GLU A 157 -15.33 -1.36 13.22
C GLU A 157 -14.05 -0.99 13.98
N LYS A 158 -12.87 -1.28 13.42
CA LYS A 158 -11.59 -0.91 14.04
C LYS A 158 -11.31 0.59 13.98
N VAL A 159 -11.89 1.27 12.98
CA VAL A 159 -11.66 2.70 12.73
C VAL A 159 -12.92 3.49 13.00
N LYS A 160 -12.89 4.29 14.08
CA LYS A 160 -14.00 5.16 14.46
C LYS A 160 -13.58 6.61 14.34
N ASN A 161 -14.52 7.47 13.97
CA ASN A 161 -14.35 8.94 13.96
C ASN A 161 -13.11 9.42 13.20
N LEU A 162 -12.93 8.90 11.99
CA LEU A 162 -11.79 9.22 11.13
C LEU A 162 -11.63 10.72 10.88
N PHE A 163 -12.73 11.41 10.63
CA PHE A 163 -12.79 12.86 10.52
C PHE A 163 -13.33 13.45 11.82
N PRO A 164 -12.53 14.23 12.56
CA PRO A 164 -13.00 14.98 13.72
C PRO A 164 -14.00 16.07 13.32
N GLU A 165 -14.72 16.60 14.30
CA GLU A 165 -15.61 17.75 14.10
C GLU A 165 -14.83 18.93 13.47
N GLY A 166 -15.46 19.62 12.53
CA GLY A 166 -14.83 20.71 11.78
C GLY A 166 -13.96 20.28 10.59
N SER A 167 -13.78 18.98 10.33
CA SER A 167 -13.00 18.50 9.16
C SER A 167 -13.59 18.88 7.80
N PHE A 168 -14.92 19.05 7.75
CA PHE A 168 -15.66 19.47 6.57
C PHE A 168 -16.44 20.74 6.86
N ASN A 169 -16.65 21.56 5.84
CA ASN A 169 -17.41 22.80 5.93
C ASN A 169 -18.24 23.00 4.66
N SER A 170 -19.04 24.07 4.61
CA SER A 170 -19.94 24.35 3.48
C SER A 170 -19.23 24.60 2.15
N SER A 171 -17.92 24.80 2.16
CA SER A 171 -17.11 24.91 0.94
C SER A 171 -16.59 23.57 0.43
N THR A 172 -16.73 22.47 1.19
CA THR A 172 -16.35 21.11 0.76
C THR A 172 -17.23 20.65 -0.40
N LYS A 173 -16.60 20.04 -1.41
CA LYS A 173 -17.10 19.70 -2.74
C LYS A 173 -16.76 18.27 -3.12
N LEU A 174 -15.54 17.80 -2.81
CA LEU A 174 -15.11 16.44 -3.14
C LEU A 174 -14.13 15.90 -2.11
N VAL A 175 -14.48 14.74 -1.54
CA VAL A 175 -13.67 13.98 -0.60
C VAL A 175 -13.43 12.59 -1.18
N LEU A 176 -12.17 12.17 -1.20
CA LEU A 176 -11.75 10.86 -1.67
C LEU A 176 -11.17 10.07 -0.51
N ILE A 177 -11.66 8.84 -0.34
CA ILE A 177 -11.22 7.95 0.72
C ILE A 177 -10.82 6.61 0.11
N ASN A 178 -9.59 6.21 0.41
CA ASN A 178 -9.10 4.87 0.18
C ASN A 178 -8.82 4.20 1.52
N THR A 179 -9.46 3.06 1.77
CA THR A 179 -9.19 2.20 2.93
C THR A 179 -8.73 0.85 2.44
N VAL A 180 -7.63 0.36 3.02
CA VAL A 180 -7.08 -0.94 2.67
C VAL A 180 -6.88 -1.76 3.93
N TYR A 181 -7.50 -2.94 3.96
CA TYR A 181 -7.37 -3.92 5.02
C TYR A 181 -6.76 -5.20 4.46
N PHE A 182 -5.81 -5.77 5.20
CA PHE A 182 -5.23 -7.06 4.87
C PHE A 182 -5.09 -7.96 6.09
N LYS A 183 -5.58 -9.19 5.93
CA LYS A 183 -5.31 -10.32 6.80
C LYS A 183 -5.05 -11.55 5.93
N GLY A 184 -3.80 -12.00 5.86
CA GLY A 184 -3.41 -13.20 5.11
C GLY A 184 -3.07 -14.36 6.04
N LEU A 185 -3.32 -15.58 5.57
CA LEU A 185 -2.84 -16.82 6.21
C LEU A 185 -1.48 -17.19 5.62
N TRP A 186 -0.50 -17.49 6.46
CA TRP A 186 0.80 -18.01 5.99
C TRP A 186 0.65 -19.35 5.26
N ASP A 187 1.51 -19.61 4.27
CA ASP A 187 1.63 -20.95 3.67
C ASP A 187 2.09 -21.97 4.71
N LYS A 188 3.00 -21.53 5.60
CA LYS A 188 3.46 -22.27 6.79
C LYS A 188 3.25 -21.42 8.03
N GLU A 189 2.33 -21.86 8.87
CA GLU A 189 2.00 -21.17 10.12
C GLU A 189 3.15 -21.20 11.12
N PHE A 190 3.11 -20.26 12.07
CA PHE A 190 3.97 -20.29 13.23
C PHE A 190 3.26 -21.10 14.34
N GLU A 191 3.99 -21.94 15.06
CA GLU A 191 3.42 -22.61 16.24
C GLU A 191 3.28 -21.59 17.39
N LYS A 192 2.08 -21.47 17.96
CA LYS A 192 1.79 -20.50 19.02
C LYS A 192 2.63 -20.76 20.28
N GLU A 193 2.98 -22.02 20.51
CA GLU A 193 3.83 -22.50 21.60
C GLU A 193 5.28 -22.01 21.48
N HIS A 194 5.71 -21.69 20.26
CA HIS A 194 7.03 -21.13 19.99
C HIS A 194 7.07 -19.60 20.10
N THR A 195 5.92 -18.93 20.22
CA THR A 195 5.86 -17.48 20.40
C THR A 195 6.21 -17.10 21.83
N LYS A 196 7.18 -16.20 21.99
CA LYS A 196 7.71 -15.78 23.30
C LYS A 196 7.88 -14.27 23.35
N GLU A 197 7.86 -13.72 24.55
CA GLU A 197 8.26 -12.33 24.74
C GLU A 197 9.77 -12.19 24.51
N GLU A 198 10.15 -11.32 23.59
CA GLU A 198 11.54 -10.95 23.31
C GLU A 198 11.67 -9.42 23.22
N GLU A 199 12.90 -8.91 23.32
CA GLU A 199 13.18 -7.48 23.19
C GLU A 199 13.25 -7.07 21.72
N PHE A 200 12.45 -6.06 21.35
CA PHE A 200 12.56 -5.32 20.10
C PHE A 200 13.31 -4.01 20.33
N TRP A 201 14.50 -3.88 19.75
CA TRP A 201 15.39 -2.75 19.87
C TRP A 201 14.94 -1.62 18.94
N LEU A 202 14.35 -0.56 19.48
CA LEU A 202 14.00 0.65 18.72
C LEU A 202 15.25 1.39 18.22
N ASN A 203 16.32 1.27 19.00
CA ASN A 203 17.66 1.78 18.73
C ASN A 203 18.66 1.03 19.63
N LYS A 204 19.96 1.36 19.54
CA LYS A 204 21.04 0.70 20.31
C LYS A 204 20.89 0.78 21.84
N ASN A 205 20.02 1.64 22.36
CA ASN A 205 19.91 1.95 23.78
C ASN A 205 18.52 1.69 24.37
N THR A 206 17.50 1.51 23.52
CA THR A 206 16.10 1.41 23.92
C THR A 206 15.45 0.23 23.25
N SER A 207 14.86 -0.66 24.06
CA SER A 207 14.06 -1.78 23.60
C SER A 207 12.66 -1.76 24.20
N LYS A 208 11.75 -2.52 23.60
CA LYS A 208 10.42 -2.80 24.12
C LYS A 208 10.14 -4.30 24.01
N PRO A 209 9.42 -4.90 24.97
CA PRO A 209 8.98 -6.29 24.83
C PRO A 209 7.99 -6.42 23.67
N VAL A 210 8.11 -7.50 22.92
CA VAL A 210 7.19 -7.88 21.84
C VAL A 210 6.96 -9.39 21.87
N GLN A 211 5.78 -9.83 21.44
CA GLN A 211 5.54 -11.24 21.17
C GLN A 211 6.24 -11.62 19.86
N MET A 212 7.35 -12.33 19.96
CA MET A 212 8.18 -12.78 18.86
C MET A 212 7.76 -14.20 18.46
N MET A 213 7.23 -14.34 17.25
CA MET A 213 6.90 -15.63 16.66
C MET A 213 8.17 -16.23 16.08
N SER A 214 8.34 -17.55 16.14
CA SER A 214 9.50 -18.22 15.56
C SER A 214 9.13 -19.49 14.81
N GLN A 215 9.78 -19.72 13.67
CA GLN A 215 9.70 -20.97 12.93
C GLN A 215 11.02 -21.25 12.20
N CYS A 216 11.26 -22.52 11.87
CA CYS A 216 12.37 -22.90 11.00
C CYS A 216 11.82 -23.55 9.73
N SER A 217 11.92 -22.86 8.60
CA SER A 217 11.36 -23.33 7.34
C SER A 217 12.21 -22.93 6.14
N SER A 218 11.93 -23.55 4.98
CA SER A 218 12.54 -23.13 3.72
C SER A 218 11.83 -21.87 3.23
N CYS A 219 12.57 -20.78 3.07
CA CYS A 219 12.07 -19.49 2.58
C CYS A 219 12.92 -19.00 1.41
N SER A 220 12.35 -18.10 0.60
CA SER A 220 13.12 -17.32 -0.36
C SER A 220 14.05 -16.38 0.41
N PHE A 221 15.34 -16.40 0.15
CA PHE A 221 16.32 -15.65 0.94
C PHE A 221 17.43 -15.09 0.05
N THR A 222 17.93 -13.90 0.39
CA THR A 222 19.15 -13.35 -0.19
C THR A 222 19.89 -12.45 0.80
N LEU A 223 21.21 -12.34 0.60
CA LEU A 223 22.10 -11.45 1.36
C LEU A 223 22.50 -10.28 0.47
N LEU A 224 22.36 -9.08 0.99
CA LEU A 224 22.81 -7.85 0.35
C LEU A 224 24.10 -7.39 1.03
N GLU A 225 25.23 -8.00 0.64
CA GLU A 225 26.54 -7.76 1.26
C GLU A 225 26.93 -6.26 1.29
N ASP A 226 26.70 -5.53 0.20
CA ASP A 226 26.97 -4.10 0.09
C ASP A 226 26.16 -3.24 1.09
N LEU A 227 24.99 -3.74 1.47
CA LEU A 227 24.09 -3.08 2.40
C LEU A 227 24.24 -3.58 3.83
N GLN A 228 24.82 -4.78 4.03
CA GLN A 228 24.79 -5.51 5.30
C GLN A 228 23.33 -5.71 5.73
N ALA A 229 22.59 -6.40 4.86
CA ALA A 229 21.16 -6.63 5.04
C ALA A 229 20.75 -8.00 4.49
N LYS A 230 19.64 -8.51 5.01
CA LYS A 230 19.01 -9.76 4.60
C LYS A 230 17.65 -9.46 4.01
N ILE A 231 17.27 -10.24 3.00
CA ILE A 231 15.89 -10.30 2.52
C ILE A 231 15.36 -11.71 2.73
N VAL A 232 14.18 -11.81 3.33
CA VAL A 232 13.40 -13.05 3.38
C VAL A 232 12.04 -12.83 2.74
N GLY A 233 11.64 -13.74 1.86
CA GLY A 233 10.30 -13.82 1.26
C GLY A 233 9.52 -14.93 1.94
N ILE A 234 8.45 -14.54 2.63
CA ILE A 234 7.56 -15.38 3.42
C ILE A 234 6.25 -15.51 2.65
N PRO A 235 5.94 -16.69 2.10
CA PRO A 235 4.74 -16.87 1.30
C PRO A 235 3.48 -16.94 2.16
N TYR A 236 2.42 -16.29 1.68
CA TYR A 236 1.06 -16.57 2.13
C TYR A 236 0.52 -17.81 1.42
N LYS A 237 -0.60 -18.33 1.93
CA LYS A 237 -1.33 -19.45 1.38
C LYS A 237 -1.50 -19.33 -0.15
N ASN A 238 -1.32 -20.45 -0.85
CA ASN A 238 -1.32 -20.58 -2.32
C ASN A 238 -0.18 -19.89 -3.07
N ASN A 239 0.76 -19.22 -2.38
CA ASN A 239 1.88 -18.52 -3.03
C ASN A 239 1.48 -17.37 -3.97
N ASP A 240 0.24 -16.86 -3.88
CA ASP A 240 -0.22 -15.70 -4.67
C ASP A 240 0.32 -14.37 -4.12
N LEU A 241 0.48 -14.32 -2.80
CA LEU A 241 1.07 -13.19 -2.08
C LEU A 241 2.32 -13.65 -1.33
N SER A 242 3.28 -12.76 -1.17
CA SER A 242 4.40 -12.97 -0.26
C SER A 242 4.74 -11.68 0.47
N MET A 243 4.99 -11.80 1.77
CA MET A 243 5.62 -10.73 2.54
C MET A 243 7.13 -10.83 2.35
N PHE A 244 7.76 -9.74 1.97
CA PHE A 244 9.20 -9.61 1.97
C PHE A 244 9.61 -8.74 3.14
N VAL A 245 10.62 -9.17 3.88
CA VAL A 245 11.24 -8.41 4.96
C VAL A 245 12.68 -8.09 4.57
N LEU A 246 13.03 -6.82 4.61
CA LEU A 246 14.38 -6.27 4.41
C LEU A 246 14.91 -5.86 5.79
N LEU A 247 15.80 -6.67 6.33
CA LEU A 247 16.33 -6.54 7.68
C LEU A 247 17.82 -6.15 7.60
N PRO A 248 18.24 -4.97 8.10
CA PRO A 248 19.66 -4.66 8.25
C PRO A 248 20.33 -5.61 9.24
N ASP A 249 21.65 -5.78 9.16
CA ASP A 249 22.41 -6.55 10.15
C ASP A 249 22.58 -5.76 11.46
N ASP A 250 22.72 -4.43 11.35
CA ASP A 250 22.83 -3.50 12.48
C ASP A 250 21.47 -2.88 12.86
N ILE A 251 21.25 -2.68 14.17
CA ILE A 251 20.03 -2.08 14.74
C ILE A 251 19.69 -0.70 14.12
N ASP A 252 20.71 0.10 13.79
CA ASP A 252 20.59 1.42 13.18
C ASP A 252 20.93 1.44 11.68
N GLY A 253 21.00 0.27 11.04
CA GLY A 253 21.37 0.13 9.63
C GLY A 253 20.27 0.45 8.61
N LEU A 254 19.03 0.68 9.07
CA LEU A 254 17.87 0.82 8.18
C LEU A 254 17.96 2.04 7.25
N GLU A 255 18.48 3.16 7.74
CA GLU A 255 18.64 4.40 6.96
C GLU A 255 19.54 4.19 5.73
N LYS A 256 20.61 3.40 5.88
CA LYS A 256 21.51 3.04 4.77
C LYS A 256 20.79 2.26 3.67
N ILE A 257 19.80 1.44 4.04
CA ILE A 257 18.95 0.72 3.07
C ILE A 257 18.02 1.71 2.38
N ILE A 258 17.33 2.57 3.15
CA ILE A 258 16.39 3.58 2.63
C ILE A 258 17.07 4.52 1.63
N ASP A 259 18.28 4.98 1.93
CA ASP A 259 19.06 5.88 1.07
C ASP A 259 19.38 5.26 -0.31
N LYS A 260 19.67 3.95 -0.34
CA LYS A 260 19.97 3.23 -1.59
C LYS A 260 18.73 2.62 -2.24
N LEU A 261 17.58 2.69 -1.58
CA LEU A 261 16.36 2.07 -2.05
C LEU A 261 15.83 2.80 -3.29
N SER A 262 15.58 1.99 -4.32
CA SER A 262 14.91 2.40 -5.54
C SER A 262 14.02 1.25 -6.02
N PRO A 263 13.00 1.53 -6.84
CA PRO A 263 12.15 0.47 -7.39
C PRO A 263 12.95 -0.54 -8.20
N GLU A 264 13.92 -0.08 -8.99
CA GLU A 264 14.81 -0.93 -9.78
C GLU A 264 15.61 -1.87 -8.87
N LYS A 265 16.14 -1.34 -7.77
CA LYS A 265 16.86 -2.15 -6.77
C LYS A 265 15.94 -3.15 -6.07
N LEU A 266 14.73 -2.77 -5.71
CA LEU A 266 13.81 -3.72 -5.08
C LEU A 266 13.44 -4.86 -6.02
N VAL A 267 13.17 -4.55 -7.29
CA VAL A 267 12.92 -5.57 -8.32
C VAL A 267 14.14 -6.46 -8.51
N GLU A 268 15.33 -5.88 -8.59
CA GLU A 268 16.60 -6.61 -8.70
C GLU A 268 16.78 -7.59 -7.52
N TRP A 269 16.73 -7.09 -6.28
CA TRP A 269 16.96 -7.86 -5.06
C TRP A 269 15.92 -8.97 -4.82
N THR A 270 14.72 -8.81 -5.37
CA THR A 270 13.60 -9.75 -5.15
C THR A 270 13.27 -10.56 -6.40
N SER A 271 14.16 -10.54 -7.39
CA SER A 271 14.02 -11.36 -8.59
C SER A 271 14.39 -12.83 -8.30
N PRO A 272 13.80 -13.78 -9.06
CA PRO A 272 14.10 -15.20 -8.88
C PRO A 272 15.59 -15.56 -9.02
N GLY A 273 16.39 -14.73 -9.70
CA GLY A 273 17.83 -14.95 -9.85
C GLY A 273 18.66 -14.59 -8.61
N HIS A 274 18.14 -13.74 -7.71
CA HIS A 274 18.83 -13.36 -6.47
C HIS A 274 18.28 -14.07 -5.24
N LEU A 275 17.03 -14.56 -5.30
CA LEU A 275 16.38 -15.27 -4.21
C LEU A 275 16.64 -16.77 -4.29
N GLU A 276 17.34 -17.30 -3.30
CA GLU A 276 17.58 -18.74 -3.16
C GLU A 276 16.63 -19.33 -2.12
N GLN A 277 16.20 -20.58 -2.33
CA GLN A 277 15.52 -21.32 -1.26
C GLN A 277 16.55 -21.76 -0.23
N ARG A 278 16.47 -21.19 0.98
CA ARG A 278 17.34 -21.55 2.11
C ARG A 278 16.51 -21.90 3.34
N LYS A 279 17.08 -22.75 4.20
CA LYS A 279 16.51 -23.00 5.53
C LYS A 279 16.78 -21.78 6.41
N VAL A 280 15.74 -21.15 6.91
CA VAL A 280 15.80 -19.92 7.70
C VAL A 280 15.20 -20.18 9.08
N ASP A 281 15.91 -19.82 10.14
CA ASP A 281 15.34 -19.60 11.49
C ASP A 281 14.76 -18.19 11.48
N LEU A 282 13.46 -18.10 11.24
CA LEU A 282 12.72 -16.86 11.09
C LEU A 282 12.09 -16.50 12.42
N ARG A 283 12.45 -15.33 12.95
CA ARG A 283 11.78 -14.70 14.07
C ARG A 283 11.16 -13.39 13.63
N LEU A 284 9.85 -13.30 13.77
CA LEU A 284 9.05 -12.17 13.31
C LEU A 284 8.11 -11.73 14.43
N PRO A 285 8.06 -10.43 14.78
CA PRO A 285 7.14 -9.96 15.80
C PRO A 285 5.70 -10.13 15.33
N ARG A 286 4.79 -10.39 16.27
CA ARG A 286 3.37 -10.08 16.05
C ARG A 286 3.25 -8.58 15.80
N MET A 287 2.55 -8.19 14.75
CA MET A 287 2.39 -6.79 14.40
C MET A 287 0.93 -6.46 14.19
N GLN A 288 0.51 -5.32 14.71
CA GLN A 288 -0.69 -4.65 14.27
C GLN A 288 -0.27 -3.25 13.81
N VAL A 289 -0.28 -3.04 12.50
CA VAL A 289 0.14 -1.77 11.92
C VAL A 289 -1.06 -1.07 11.32
N GLU A 290 -1.32 0.11 11.85
CA GLU A 290 -2.43 0.96 11.43
C GLU A 290 -1.93 2.38 11.20
N LYS A 291 -2.18 2.91 10.01
CA LYS A 291 -1.77 4.26 9.64
C LYS A 291 -2.84 4.97 8.84
N SER A 292 -2.87 6.28 8.99
CA SER A 292 -3.75 7.16 8.24
C SER A 292 -3.00 8.41 7.82
N TYR A 293 -3.25 8.82 6.58
CA TYR A 293 -2.58 9.92 5.96
C TYR A 293 -3.58 10.81 5.21
N GLU A 294 -3.52 12.10 5.50
CA GLU A 294 -4.02 13.15 4.62
C GLU A 294 -2.93 13.40 3.57
N LEU A 295 -3.19 12.99 2.33
CA LEU A 295 -2.17 12.88 1.27
C LEU A 295 -2.00 14.13 0.43
N GLU A 296 -2.86 15.13 0.58
CA GLU A 296 -2.94 16.31 -0.28
C GLU A 296 -1.60 17.04 -0.37
N ALA A 297 -1.03 17.41 0.78
CA ALA A 297 0.24 18.14 0.83
C ALA A 297 1.43 17.32 0.30
N MET A 298 1.37 15.99 0.38
CA MET A 298 2.43 15.11 -0.16
C MET A 298 2.28 14.97 -1.66
N LEU A 299 1.08 14.72 -2.15
CA LEU A 299 0.80 14.60 -3.58
C LEU A 299 1.03 15.93 -4.31
N GLU A 300 0.74 17.07 -3.68
CA GLU A 300 1.12 18.40 -4.21
C GLU A 300 2.63 18.56 -4.35
N ALA A 301 3.41 18.09 -3.36
CA ALA A 301 4.87 18.11 -3.39
C ALA A 301 5.43 17.20 -4.50
N MET A 302 4.75 16.08 -4.77
CA MET A 302 5.05 15.16 -5.88
C MET A 302 4.63 15.70 -7.26
N GLY A 303 3.88 16.82 -7.31
CA GLY A 303 3.54 17.52 -8.56
C GLY A 303 2.05 17.55 -8.91
N MET A 304 1.19 16.95 -8.09
CA MET A 304 -0.27 16.90 -8.29
C MET A 304 -0.95 18.15 -7.71
N ARG A 305 -0.68 19.34 -8.26
CA ARG A 305 -1.09 20.61 -7.62
C ARG A 305 -2.49 21.05 -7.98
N THR A 306 -2.84 20.99 -9.26
CA THR A 306 -4.12 21.52 -9.75
C THR A 306 -5.32 20.68 -9.33
N ALA A 307 -5.12 19.40 -9.00
CA ALA A 307 -6.16 18.52 -8.48
C ALA A 307 -6.74 19.00 -7.13
N PHE A 308 -5.95 19.74 -6.34
CA PHE A 308 -6.35 20.25 -5.03
C PHE A 308 -6.77 21.71 -5.04
N ARG A 309 -6.96 22.30 -6.23
CA ARG A 309 -7.25 23.74 -6.40
C ARG A 309 -8.49 23.96 -7.24
N GLU A 310 -9.18 25.07 -7.01
CA GLU A 310 -10.39 25.43 -7.77
C GLU A 310 -10.16 25.60 -9.27
N CYS A 311 -8.90 25.84 -9.70
CA CYS A 311 -8.52 25.92 -11.10
C CYS A 311 -8.36 24.55 -11.79
N GLY A 312 -8.51 23.45 -11.07
CA GLY A 312 -8.44 22.11 -11.63
C GLY A 312 -9.54 21.86 -12.66
N ASP A 313 -9.21 21.16 -13.74
CA ASP A 313 -10.17 20.82 -14.78
C ASP A 313 -10.80 19.46 -14.48
N TYR A 314 -11.99 19.50 -13.89
CA TYR A 314 -12.84 18.36 -13.56
C TYR A 314 -14.04 18.23 -14.50
N SER A 315 -13.95 18.77 -15.73
CA SER A 315 -15.03 18.73 -16.72
C SER A 315 -15.46 17.32 -17.12
N GLY A 316 -14.61 16.31 -16.89
CA GLY A 316 -14.94 14.90 -17.05
C GLY A 316 -15.79 14.32 -15.92
N MET A 317 -15.88 14.97 -14.75
CA MET A 317 -16.75 14.58 -13.63
C MET A 317 -18.06 15.36 -13.61
N SER A 318 -18.01 16.68 -13.79
CA SER A 318 -19.17 17.56 -13.73
C SER A 318 -18.98 18.75 -14.67
N ALA A 319 -20.07 19.21 -15.28
CA ALA A 319 -20.06 20.41 -16.11
C ALA A 319 -19.87 21.70 -15.29
N ARG A 320 -20.11 21.65 -13.97
CA ARG A 320 -19.98 22.81 -13.09
C ARG A 320 -18.50 23.02 -12.72
N SER A 321 -18.02 24.25 -12.87
CA SER A 321 -16.65 24.64 -12.52
C SER A 321 -16.39 24.69 -11.01
N GLY A 322 -15.10 24.70 -10.65
CA GLY A 322 -14.63 24.85 -9.27
C GLY A 322 -14.71 23.57 -8.43
N LEU A 323 -15.11 22.44 -9.01
CA LEU A 323 -14.94 21.12 -8.39
C LEU A 323 -13.43 20.82 -8.30
N HIS A 324 -12.98 20.37 -7.14
CA HIS A 324 -11.60 19.94 -6.89
C HIS A 324 -11.58 19.05 -5.66
N VAL A 325 -10.57 18.19 -5.54
CA VAL A 325 -10.41 17.33 -4.37
C VAL A 325 -9.95 18.20 -3.21
N GLN A 326 -10.70 18.22 -2.12
CA GLN A 326 -10.29 18.97 -0.92
C GLN A 326 -9.76 18.07 0.17
N LYS A 327 -10.19 16.80 0.17
CA LYS A 327 -9.66 15.79 1.07
C LYS A 327 -9.31 14.52 0.31
N PHE A 328 -8.09 14.05 0.49
CA PHE A 328 -7.58 12.77 0.01
C PHE A 328 -7.02 12.04 1.20
N LEU A 329 -7.79 11.06 1.67
CA LEU A 329 -7.40 10.24 2.80
C LEU A 329 -7.03 8.83 2.37
N HIS A 330 -5.89 8.35 2.86
CA HIS A 330 -5.52 6.95 2.81
C HIS A 330 -5.45 6.35 4.22
N ARG A 331 -6.07 5.19 4.41
CA ARG A 331 -5.94 4.39 5.62
C ARG A 331 -5.56 2.95 5.27
N SER A 332 -4.62 2.43 6.04
CA SER A 332 -4.09 1.07 5.90
C SER A 332 -4.12 0.38 7.25
N PHE A 333 -4.52 -0.90 7.24
CA PHE A 333 -4.54 -1.75 8.42
C PHE A 333 -4.07 -3.15 8.07
N MET A 334 -3.16 -3.68 8.87
CA MET A 334 -2.67 -5.05 8.75
C MET A 334 -2.42 -5.65 10.12
N VAL A 335 -2.77 -6.93 10.24
CA VAL A 335 -2.44 -7.77 11.40
C VAL A 335 -1.58 -8.93 10.93
N VAL A 336 -0.47 -9.13 11.63
CA VAL A 336 0.46 -10.24 11.46
C VAL A 336 0.44 -11.06 12.74
N THR A 337 -0.04 -12.28 12.62
CA THR A 337 -0.12 -13.30 13.69
C THR A 337 0.44 -14.61 13.18
N GLU A 338 0.36 -15.65 14.01
CA GLU A 338 0.83 -16.99 13.69
C GLU A 338 0.01 -17.70 12.62
N GLU A 339 -1.25 -17.30 12.44
CA GLU A 339 -2.26 -18.02 11.65
C GLU A 339 -1.77 -18.30 10.22
N GLY A 340 -1.85 -19.57 9.80
CA GLY A 340 -1.55 -20.01 8.45
C GLY A 340 -2.33 -21.27 8.09
N VAL A 341 -1.89 -22.00 7.07
CA VAL A 341 -2.40 -23.34 6.80
C VAL A 341 -1.81 -24.29 7.82
N GLU A 342 -2.69 -24.87 8.62
CA GLU A 342 -2.39 -25.99 9.52
C GLU A 342 -1.76 -27.10 8.69
N ALA A 343 -0.43 -27.23 8.78
CA ALA A 343 0.28 -28.34 8.19
C ALA A 343 -0.06 -29.58 9.00
N ALA A 344 -1.05 -30.33 8.53
CA ALA A 344 -1.29 -31.69 8.97
C ALA A 344 0.04 -32.47 8.98
N ALA A 345 0.23 -33.22 10.06
CA ALA A 345 1.27 -34.21 10.34
C ALA A 345 2.53 -33.68 11.04
N GLY A 346 2.61 -34.04 12.32
CA GLY A 346 3.81 -33.91 13.11
C GLY A 346 5.01 -34.59 12.47
N THR A 347 6.17 -34.01 12.71
CA THR A 347 7.41 -34.78 12.80
C THR A 347 8.24 -34.13 13.88
N GLY A 348 8.19 -34.72 15.08
CA GLY A 348 9.09 -34.34 16.15
C GLY A 348 10.53 -34.51 15.66
N MET A 349 11.22 -33.40 15.43
CA MET A 349 12.65 -33.42 15.25
C MET A 349 13.29 -33.14 16.60
N GLY A 350 13.70 -34.23 17.25
CA GLY A 350 14.57 -34.17 18.42
C GLY A 350 15.80 -33.33 18.09
N PHE A 351 16.04 -32.29 18.89
CA PHE A 351 17.24 -31.48 18.81
C PHE A 351 18.46 -32.34 19.13
N THR A 352 19.16 -32.77 18.10
CA THR A 352 20.57 -33.14 18.20
C THR A 352 21.38 -31.91 17.86
N VAL A 353 22.05 -31.34 18.87
CA VAL A 353 23.06 -30.30 18.70
C VAL A 353 24.21 -30.93 17.91
N SER A 354 24.16 -30.80 16.58
CA SER A 354 25.26 -31.09 15.68
C SER A 354 25.63 -29.77 15.01
N SER A 355 26.88 -29.38 15.19
CA SER A 355 27.42 -28.10 14.74
C SER A 355 27.35 -27.95 13.22
N ALA A 356 26.81 -26.80 12.79
CA ALA A 356 27.14 -26.04 11.58
C ALA A 356 27.01 -26.75 10.21
N ALA A 357 25.79 -26.75 9.67
CA ALA A 357 25.56 -26.52 8.23
C ALA A 357 24.14 -25.94 7.98
N GLY A 358 24.06 -24.69 7.50
CA GLY A 358 23.04 -24.28 6.53
C GLY A 358 21.70 -23.68 7.01
N CYS A 359 21.57 -23.18 8.24
CA CYS A 359 20.37 -22.44 8.66
C CYS A 359 20.69 -20.95 8.86
N GLU A 360 20.08 -20.08 8.05
CA GLU A 360 20.26 -18.63 8.15
C GLU A 360 19.35 -18.06 9.25
N LEU A 361 19.89 -17.19 10.13
CA LEU A 361 19.07 -16.52 11.15
C LEU A 361 18.55 -15.18 10.61
N VAL A 362 17.23 -15.02 10.61
CA VAL A 362 16.54 -13.76 10.34
C VAL A 362 15.74 -13.39 11.58
N HIS A 363 16.33 -12.56 12.44
CA HIS A 363 15.74 -12.13 13.70
C HIS A 363 15.25 -10.68 13.61
N CYS A 364 13.96 -10.49 13.37
CA CYS A 364 13.36 -9.17 13.16
C CYS A 364 13.09 -8.43 14.49
N ASN A 365 14.13 -8.24 15.29
CA ASN A 365 14.07 -7.62 16.62
C ASN A 365 14.55 -6.16 16.65
N HIS A 366 14.60 -5.50 15.50
CA HIS A 366 14.96 -4.09 15.35
C HIS A 366 14.38 -3.56 14.02
N PRO A 367 14.43 -2.24 13.73
CA PRO A 367 13.70 -1.68 12.61
C PRO A 367 13.99 -2.33 11.26
N PHE A 368 12.93 -2.66 10.52
CA PHE A 368 13.01 -3.27 9.20
C PHE A 368 12.00 -2.68 8.21
N LEU A 369 12.27 -2.83 6.92
CA LEU A 369 11.31 -2.57 5.87
C LEU A 369 10.58 -3.86 5.53
N PHE A 370 9.31 -3.75 5.17
CA PHE A 370 8.54 -4.88 4.67
C PHE A 370 7.58 -4.43 3.57
N PHE A 371 7.24 -5.36 2.69
CA PHE A 371 6.23 -5.13 1.67
C PHE A 371 5.53 -6.44 1.30
N ILE A 372 4.30 -6.34 0.83
CA ILE A 372 3.53 -7.48 0.36
C ILE A 372 3.37 -7.35 -1.14
N ARG A 373 3.81 -8.38 -1.85
CA ARG A 373 3.80 -8.43 -3.31
C ARG A 373 2.82 -9.48 -3.81
N HIS A 374 2.03 -9.11 -4.81
CA HIS A 374 1.22 -10.05 -5.57
C HIS A 374 2.03 -10.64 -6.72
N ARG A 375 2.13 -11.96 -6.76
CA ARG A 375 3.04 -12.70 -7.64
C ARG A 375 2.66 -12.56 -9.11
N GLU A 376 1.39 -12.71 -9.46
CA GLU A 376 0.96 -12.72 -10.87
C GLU A 376 1.09 -11.34 -11.52
N SER A 377 0.78 -10.27 -10.78
CA SER A 377 0.85 -8.89 -11.30
C SER A 377 2.16 -8.17 -10.97
N ASP A 378 3.06 -8.81 -10.22
CA ASP A 378 4.30 -8.25 -9.65
C ASP A 378 4.07 -6.91 -8.93
N SER A 379 2.87 -6.69 -8.38
CA SER A 379 2.46 -5.41 -7.81
C SER A 379 2.68 -5.39 -6.31
N ILE A 380 3.22 -4.27 -5.81
CA ILE A 380 3.39 -4.04 -4.37
C ILE A 380 2.06 -3.56 -3.80
N LEU A 381 1.37 -4.45 -3.08
CA LEU A 381 0.07 -4.15 -2.48
C LEU A 381 0.23 -3.29 -1.23
N PHE A 382 1.27 -3.54 -0.45
CA PHE A 382 1.58 -2.81 0.78
C PHE A 382 3.07 -2.57 0.90
N PHE A 383 3.43 -1.43 1.48
CA PHE A 383 4.81 -1.09 1.79
C PHE A 383 4.87 -0.45 3.17
N GLY A 384 5.89 -0.78 3.96
CA GLY A 384 6.01 -0.25 5.30
C GLY A 384 7.41 -0.33 5.91
N ARG A 385 7.57 0.49 6.95
CA ARG A 385 8.67 0.47 7.92
C ARG A 385 8.08 0.11 9.28
N PHE A 386 8.62 -0.92 9.91
CA PHE A 386 8.29 -1.28 11.29
C PHE A 386 9.45 -0.88 12.19
N SER A 387 9.25 0.16 12.99
CA SER A 387 10.25 0.75 13.90
C SER A 387 9.93 0.52 15.38
N SER A 388 8.67 0.25 15.73
CA SER A 388 8.22 -0.07 17.08
C SER A 388 7.00 -0.99 17.05
N PRO A 389 6.93 -1.99 17.95
CA PRO A 389 5.69 -2.70 18.25
C PRO A 389 4.65 -1.82 18.94
#